data_AF-A0A7U9T0A0-F1
#
_entry.id   AF-A0A7U9T0A0-F1
#
_cell.length_a   1.000
_cell.length_b   1.000
_cell.length_c   1.000
_cell.angle_alpha   90.00
_cell.angle_beta   90.00
_cell.angle_gamma   90.00
#
_symmetry.space_group_name_H-M   'P 1'
#
loop_
_entity.id
_entity.type
_entity.pdbx_description
1 polymer ?
#
loop_
_entity_poly.entity_id
_entity_poly.type
_entity_poly.pdbx_seq_one_letter_code
_entity_poly.pdbx_strand_id
1 'polypeptide(L)'
;MDFIEQLWTLKQIYQNENAYYDPSRKQHLHHIPSNIPAEKLDILKQTGRMPNQILYPRHDEIWDAFYTLADTWTLSEAADAFIAGLWSAPFLWQSALNAKLLSLATPRHAFTPYQGSSHTCTICGFQEKAVDSTLQWYRRMTDGVPLDGDPTEYVLALREMAGAGPRPTPTAYDLWTFRAILTVIRQMPAGSRYSKVRDALHREKLLPASRKGTACSLLEALALAGILDTPDHPGMAARFTSYQERDIRPSIRVEAQAPLAWWDSSMGINETALKKIFGAIDCSSVSLTDRPTPDPLLSRTITGSLQKQRFPHRRLPSSPDAGKGPAQAGDVYAVRIQNDVWVTIYCHRTEEKYVVIEYLDGIFTEMPEKSQIISICRPRSDGRWQTRVSGIDKTTGIKRIARNIPTPRTELPEPDRIPFSTASSLKNLAWWCFPELS
;
A
#
# COMPACT_ATOMS: atom_id res chain seq x y z
N MET A 1 4.24 -7.00 24.09
CA MET A 1 4.68 -7.09 22.68
C MET A 1 5.41 -5.82 22.30
N ASP A 2 6.64 -5.93 21.79
CA ASP A 2 7.32 -4.78 21.18
C ASP A 2 6.55 -4.31 19.94
N PHE A 3 6.65 -3.01 19.64
CA PHE A 3 6.01 -2.34 18.51
C PHE A 3 6.20 -3.06 17.18
N ILE A 4 7.40 -3.61 16.97
CA ILE A 4 7.77 -4.37 15.77
C ILE A 4 6.94 -5.64 15.60
N GLU A 5 6.62 -6.32 16.69
CA GLU A 5 5.86 -7.57 16.65
C GLU A 5 4.35 -7.31 16.40
N GLN A 6 3.81 -6.18 16.87
CA GLN A 6 2.49 -5.69 16.45
C GLN A 6 2.42 -5.47 14.94
N LEU A 7 3.36 -4.68 14.39
CA LEU A 7 3.43 -4.43 12.96
C LEU A 7 3.65 -5.72 12.14
N TRP A 8 4.45 -6.66 12.65
CA TRP A 8 4.66 -7.94 12.00
C TRP A 8 3.40 -8.81 11.98
N THR A 9 2.62 -8.81 13.06
CA THR A 9 1.33 -9.50 13.12
C THR A 9 0.34 -8.89 12.15
N LEU A 10 0.23 -7.56 12.11
CA LEU A 10 -0.63 -6.86 11.16
C LEU A 10 -0.19 -7.06 9.71
N LYS A 11 1.11 -7.10 9.42
CA LYS A 11 1.63 -7.41 8.09
C LYS A 11 1.19 -8.81 7.59
N GLN A 12 1.02 -9.77 8.50
CA GLN A 12 0.50 -11.09 8.16
C GLN A 12 -1.00 -11.07 7.87
N ILE A 13 -1.77 -10.22 8.56
CA ILE A 13 -3.21 -10.10 8.42
C ILE A 13 -3.59 -9.26 7.18
N TYR A 14 -2.97 -8.10 6.99
CA TYR A 14 -3.24 -7.19 5.86
C TYR A 14 -2.58 -7.58 4.53
N GLN A 15 -2.33 -8.87 4.33
CA GLN A 15 -1.96 -9.35 3.00
C GLN A 15 -3.20 -9.34 2.10
N ASN A 16 -3.01 -9.01 0.83
CA ASN A 16 -4.09 -9.00 -0.17
C ASN A 16 -4.83 -10.34 -0.25
N GLU A 17 -4.17 -11.47 0.04
CA GLU A 17 -4.80 -12.80 0.03
C GLU A 17 -5.84 -13.01 1.14
N ASN A 18 -5.78 -12.19 2.20
CA ASN A 18 -6.77 -12.21 3.27
C ASN A 18 -7.89 -11.19 3.06
N ALA A 19 -7.78 -10.31 2.06
CA ALA A 19 -8.79 -9.29 1.80
C ALA A 19 -10.05 -9.92 1.20
N TYR A 20 -11.22 -9.53 1.70
CA TYR A 20 -12.53 -9.99 1.23
C TYR A 20 -13.53 -8.83 1.24
N TYR A 21 -14.68 -8.99 0.59
CA TYR A 21 -15.77 -8.01 0.64
C TYR A 21 -16.92 -8.56 1.47
N ASP A 22 -17.18 -7.96 2.63
CA ASP A 22 -18.31 -8.29 3.48
C ASP A 22 -19.59 -7.62 2.93
N PRO A 23 -20.55 -8.37 2.37
CA PRO A 23 -21.76 -7.79 1.78
C PRO A 23 -22.69 -7.18 2.83
N SER A 24 -22.66 -7.69 4.07
CA SER A 24 -23.51 -7.20 5.17
C SER A 24 -23.06 -5.83 5.64
N ARG A 25 -21.74 -5.60 5.65
CA ARG A 25 -21.12 -4.31 6.02
C ARG A 25 -20.83 -3.42 4.83
N LYS A 26 -20.99 -3.95 3.61
CA LYS A 26 -20.64 -3.31 2.33
C LYS A 26 -19.18 -2.79 2.30
N GLN A 27 -18.26 -3.58 2.84
CA GLN A 27 -16.88 -3.15 3.09
C GLN A 27 -15.86 -4.21 2.77
N HIS A 28 -14.67 -3.75 2.37
CA HIS A 28 -13.51 -4.63 2.28
C HIS A 28 -12.88 -4.81 3.66
N LEU A 29 -12.78 -6.06 4.09
CA LEU A 29 -12.20 -6.48 5.36
C LEU A 29 -11.06 -7.48 5.13
N HIS A 30 -10.37 -7.87 6.20
CA HIS A 30 -9.33 -8.89 6.15
C HIS A 30 -9.64 -10.05 7.10
N HIS A 31 -9.54 -11.29 6.61
CA HIS A 31 -9.58 -12.46 7.47
C HIS A 31 -8.35 -12.46 8.38
N ILE A 32 -8.55 -12.84 9.64
CA ILE A 32 -7.44 -13.09 10.56
C ILE A 32 -7.00 -14.54 10.34
N PRO A 33 -5.76 -14.79 9.87
CA PRO A 33 -5.31 -16.15 9.66
C PRO A 33 -5.32 -16.96 10.96
N SER A 34 -5.86 -18.18 10.90
CA SER A 34 -5.98 -19.13 12.04
C SER A 34 -4.64 -19.44 12.73
N ASN A 35 -3.54 -19.32 11.99
CA ASN A 35 -2.19 -19.58 12.48
C ASN A 35 -1.58 -18.40 13.25
N ILE A 36 -2.27 -17.27 13.36
CA ILE A 36 -1.87 -16.18 14.26
C ILE A 36 -2.23 -16.60 15.70
N PRO A 37 -1.25 -16.73 16.61
CA PRO A 37 -1.52 -17.14 17.98
C PRO A 37 -2.47 -16.17 18.71
N ALA A 38 -3.37 -16.71 19.54
CA ALA A 38 -4.35 -15.94 20.30
C ALA A 38 -3.70 -14.83 21.16
N GLU A 39 -2.55 -15.12 21.78
CA GLU A 39 -1.78 -14.14 22.55
C GLU A 39 -1.42 -12.89 21.74
N LYS A 40 -1.08 -13.03 20.45
CA LYS A 40 -0.78 -11.88 19.59
C LYS A 40 -2.02 -11.05 19.31
N LEU A 41 -3.17 -11.69 19.13
CA LEU A 41 -4.45 -11.02 18.94
C LEU A 41 -4.90 -10.30 20.22
N ASP A 42 -4.71 -10.92 21.38
CA ASP A 42 -5.01 -10.30 22.67
C ASP A 42 -4.20 -9.03 22.90
N ILE A 43 -2.92 -9.03 22.51
CA ILE A 43 -2.10 -7.83 22.64
C ILE A 43 -2.55 -6.74 21.64
N LEU A 44 -2.85 -7.10 20.39
CA LEU A 44 -3.45 -6.14 19.45
C LEU A 44 -4.76 -5.55 20.00
N LYS A 45 -5.59 -6.35 20.67
CA LYS A 45 -6.80 -5.89 21.34
C LYS A 45 -6.52 -4.93 22.49
N GLN A 46 -5.56 -5.25 23.35
CA GLN A 46 -5.17 -4.40 24.48
C GLN A 46 -4.60 -3.05 24.04
N THR A 47 -3.94 -2.99 22.88
CA THR A 47 -3.37 -1.75 22.34
C THR A 47 -4.31 -1.00 21.39
N GLY A 48 -5.56 -1.46 21.23
CA GLY A 48 -6.53 -0.84 20.32
C GLY A 48 -6.18 -1.02 18.84
N ARG A 49 -5.41 -2.05 18.49
CA ARG A 49 -4.89 -2.37 17.14
C ARG A 49 -5.48 -3.66 16.56
N MET A 50 -6.69 -4.04 16.97
CA MET A 50 -7.36 -5.15 16.29
C MET A 50 -7.55 -4.82 14.81
N PRO A 51 -7.43 -5.79 13.89
CA PRO A 51 -7.78 -5.58 12.49
C PRO A 51 -9.27 -5.23 12.32
N ASN A 52 -9.61 -4.62 11.18
CA ASN A 52 -10.99 -4.30 10.82
C ASN A 52 -11.67 -3.34 11.81
N GLN A 53 -10.92 -2.37 12.36
CA GLN A 53 -11.45 -1.34 13.26
C GLN A 53 -11.98 -0.17 12.44
N ILE A 54 -13.21 -0.35 11.96
CA ILE A 54 -13.85 0.54 11.00
C ILE A 54 -14.40 1.80 11.68
N LEU A 55 -13.97 2.94 11.16
CA LEU A 55 -14.48 4.26 11.48
C LEU A 55 -15.35 4.77 10.31
N TYR A 56 -16.33 5.62 10.64
CA TYR A 56 -17.13 6.37 9.68
C TYR A 56 -16.94 7.87 9.96
N PRO A 57 -15.85 8.46 9.46
CA PRO A 57 -15.57 9.87 9.66
C PRO A 57 -16.70 10.74 9.11
N ARG A 58 -16.98 11.85 9.80
CA ARG A 58 -17.85 12.91 9.30
C ARG A 58 -17.03 14.16 9.02
N HIS A 59 -17.36 14.86 7.95
CA HIS A 59 -16.58 15.98 7.43
C HIS A 59 -16.24 17.02 8.52
N ASP A 60 -17.26 17.54 9.20
CA ASP A 60 -17.11 18.61 10.17
C ASP A 60 -16.34 18.13 11.41
N GLU A 61 -16.63 16.91 11.88
CA GLU A 61 -15.94 16.30 13.04
C GLU A 61 -14.44 16.08 12.77
N ILE A 62 -14.08 15.74 11.53
CA ILE A 62 -12.67 15.62 11.11
C ILE A 62 -12.01 16.98 11.12
N TRP A 63 -12.62 18.02 10.55
CA TRP A 63 -12.01 19.36 10.53
C TRP A 63 -11.89 19.99 11.92
N ASP A 64 -12.88 19.82 12.80
CA ASP A 64 -12.80 20.28 14.19
C ASP A 64 -11.65 19.60 14.93
N ALA A 65 -11.50 18.29 14.78
CA ALA A 65 -10.36 17.55 15.33
C ALA A 65 -9.03 17.98 14.69
N PHE A 66 -9.02 18.25 13.38
CA PHE A 66 -7.83 18.64 12.64
C PHE A 66 -7.25 19.95 13.19
N TYR A 67 -8.07 21.00 13.29
CA TYR A 67 -7.62 22.30 13.81
C TYR A 67 -7.13 22.16 15.26
N THR A 68 -7.90 21.49 16.11
CA THR A 68 -7.53 21.27 17.52
C THR A 68 -6.17 20.60 17.67
N LEU A 69 -5.91 19.56 16.87
CA LEU A 69 -4.66 18.79 16.96
C LEU A 69 -3.49 19.53 16.30
N ALA A 70 -3.68 20.12 15.13
CA ALA A 70 -2.64 20.79 14.38
C ALA A 70 -2.21 22.13 15.01
N ASP A 71 -3.09 22.78 15.77
CA ASP A 71 -2.78 24.02 16.49
C ASP A 71 -1.80 23.81 17.65
N THR A 72 -1.65 22.58 18.12
CA THR A 72 -0.63 22.23 19.12
C THR A 72 0.80 22.29 18.56
N TRP A 73 0.95 22.33 17.23
CA TRP A 73 2.24 22.30 16.55
C TRP A 73 2.62 23.68 16.02
N THR A 74 3.87 24.07 16.22
CA THR A 74 4.50 25.13 15.41
C THR A 74 4.95 24.56 14.06
N LEU A 75 5.19 25.44 13.08
CA LEU A 75 5.75 25.01 11.78
C LEU A 75 7.15 24.41 11.94
N SER A 76 7.97 24.95 12.84
CA SER A 76 9.32 24.43 13.10
C SER A 76 9.30 23.02 13.69
N GLU A 77 8.46 22.77 14.69
CA GLU A 77 8.34 21.44 15.29
C GLU A 77 7.81 20.40 14.28
N ALA A 78 6.89 20.82 13.41
CA ALA A 78 6.37 19.96 12.35
C ALA A 78 7.43 19.63 11.29
N ALA A 79 8.30 20.60 10.95
CA ALA A 79 9.44 20.42 10.06
C ALA A 79 10.51 19.49 10.67
N ASP A 80 10.81 19.65 11.96
CA ASP A 80 11.72 18.79 12.71
C ASP A 80 11.20 17.35 12.77
N ALA A 81 9.91 17.15 13.11
CA ALA A 81 9.30 15.83 13.11
C ALA A 81 9.28 15.18 11.72
N PHE A 82 9.06 15.98 10.67
CA PHE A 82 9.14 15.50 9.29
C PHE A 82 10.52 14.97 8.94
N ILE A 83 11.57 15.72 9.28
CA ILE A 83 12.96 15.32 9.01
C ILE A 83 13.35 14.11 9.85
N ALA A 84 13.01 14.07 11.14
CA ALA A 84 13.24 12.89 11.98
C ALA A 84 12.54 11.64 11.41
N GLY A 85 11.35 11.80 10.84
CA GLY A 85 10.61 10.73 10.15
C GLY A 85 11.29 10.21 8.87
N LEU A 86 12.36 10.83 8.37
CA LEU A 86 13.12 10.32 7.23
C LEU A 86 13.96 9.11 7.60
N TRP A 87 14.41 9.00 8.86
CA TRP A 87 15.24 7.87 9.29
C TRP A 87 15.05 7.45 10.76
N SER A 88 15.28 8.34 11.72
CA SER A 88 15.39 8.00 13.14
C SER A 88 14.06 7.77 13.84
N ALA A 89 13.00 8.40 13.34
CA ALA A 89 11.63 8.26 13.83
C ALA A 89 10.76 7.49 12.82
N PRO A 90 9.65 6.87 13.27
CA PRO A 90 8.68 6.25 12.36
C PRO A 90 8.17 7.20 11.28
N PHE A 91 7.83 6.64 10.11
CA PHE A 91 7.25 7.41 9.00
C PHE A 91 5.99 8.20 9.36
N LEU A 92 5.27 7.80 10.41
CA LEU A 92 4.16 8.54 10.99
C LEU A 92 4.47 10.04 11.10
N TRP A 93 5.64 10.39 11.64
CA TRP A 93 6.05 11.77 11.93
C TRP A 93 6.23 12.64 10.68
N GLN A 94 6.41 12.03 9.49
CA GLN A 94 6.39 12.78 8.23
C GLN A 94 5.04 13.46 7.97
N SER A 95 3.95 12.99 8.58
CA SER A 95 2.63 13.60 8.38
C SER A 95 2.49 14.98 9.05
N ALA A 96 3.34 15.30 10.03
CA ALA A 96 3.22 16.52 10.84
C ALA A 96 3.33 17.80 10.00
N LEU A 97 4.29 17.85 9.06
CA LEU A 97 4.53 19.03 8.23
C LEU A 97 3.31 19.36 7.35
N ASN A 98 2.84 18.39 6.56
CA ASN A 98 1.69 18.61 5.68
C ASN A 98 0.42 18.88 6.49
N ALA A 99 0.22 18.20 7.63
CA ALA A 99 -0.89 18.49 8.52
C ALA A 99 -0.85 19.96 9.00
N LYS A 100 0.32 20.45 9.42
CA LYS A 100 0.46 21.85 9.86
C LYS A 100 0.22 22.82 8.72
N LEU A 101 0.78 22.59 7.54
CA LEU A 101 0.56 23.47 6.38
C LEU A 101 -0.90 23.50 5.94
N LEU A 102 -1.58 22.35 5.94
CA LEU A 102 -3.01 22.26 5.67
C LEU A 102 -3.83 23.04 6.71
N SER A 103 -3.47 22.98 8.00
CA SER A 103 -4.19 23.75 9.04
C SER A 103 -4.07 25.26 8.84
N LEU A 104 -2.92 25.73 8.36
CA LEU A 104 -2.66 27.15 8.14
C LEU A 104 -3.32 27.67 6.87
N ALA A 105 -3.37 26.85 5.82
CA ALA A 105 -3.88 27.26 4.51
C ALA A 105 -5.38 27.03 4.36
N THR A 106 -5.92 25.92 4.87
CA THR A 106 -7.29 25.49 4.53
C THR A 106 -8.33 26.34 5.24
N PRO A 107 -9.22 27.06 4.52
CA PRO A 107 -10.29 27.80 5.14
C PRO A 107 -11.33 26.86 5.75
N ARG A 108 -12.02 27.33 6.79
CA ARG A 108 -13.24 26.65 7.26
C ARG A 108 -14.27 26.66 6.13
N HIS A 109 -14.90 25.52 5.93
CA HIS A 109 -15.89 25.32 4.87
C HIS A 109 -16.87 24.23 5.25
N ALA A 110 -18.07 24.28 4.68
CA ALA A 110 -19.01 23.18 4.73
C ALA A 110 -18.66 22.13 3.67
N PHE A 111 -19.09 20.88 3.90
CA PHE A 111 -18.97 19.84 2.90
C PHE A 111 -19.65 20.27 1.58
N THR A 112 -18.88 20.25 0.49
CA THR A 112 -19.37 20.61 -0.84
C THR A 112 -19.04 19.46 -1.79
N PRO A 113 -20.02 18.75 -2.37
CA PRO A 113 -19.77 17.59 -3.23
C PRO A 113 -18.91 17.91 -4.45
N TYR A 114 -18.03 16.98 -4.82
CA TYR A 114 -17.23 17.03 -6.04
C TYR A 114 -18.06 16.57 -7.25
N GLN A 115 -17.82 17.17 -8.42
CA GLN A 115 -18.52 16.77 -9.64
C GLN A 115 -18.17 15.31 -9.99
N GLY A 116 -19.17 14.43 -10.06
CA GLY A 116 -18.98 13.00 -10.30
C GLY A 116 -18.69 12.15 -9.06
N SER A 117 -18.60 12.76 -7.86
CA SER A 117 -18.52 12.04 -6.58
C SER A 117 -19.27 12.79 -5.48
N SER A 118 -20.48 12.31 -5.15
CA SER A 118 -21.29 12.86 -4.05
C SER A 118 -20.65 12.69 -2.67
N HIS A 119 -19.65 11.82 -2.54
CA HIS A 119 -18.99 11.47 -1.28
C HIS A 119 -17.62 12.12 -1.12
N THR A 120 -17.16 12.94 -2.06
CA THR A 120 -15.88 13.64 -1.97
C THR A 120 -16.12 15.14 -1.86
N CYS A 121 -15.46 15.80 -0.90
CA CYS A 121 -15.54 17.26 -0.78
C CYS A 121 -14.64 17.91 -1.85
N THR A 122 -15.20 18.78 -2.69
CA THR A 122 -14.47 19.51 -3.74
C THR A 122 -13.40 20.46 -3.19
N ILE A 123 -13.60 20.94 -1.95
CA ILE A 123 -12.71 21.92 -1.32
C ILE A 123 -11.51 21.21 -0.70
N CYS A 124 -11.73 20.24 0.20
CA CYS A 124 -10.64 19.61 0.93
C CYS A 124 -10.26 18.19 0.49
N GLY A 125 -11.12 17.51 -0.27
CA GLY A 125 -10.88 16.12 -0.66
C GLY A 125 -11.28 15.09 0.39
N PHE A 126 -11.91 15.50 1.50
CA PHE A 126 -12.53 14.59 2.45
C PHE A 126 -13.43 13.59 1.72
N GLN A 127 -13.32 12.31 2.08
CA GLN A 127 -14.14 11.24 1.51
C GLN A 127 -15.04 10.64 2.58
N GLU A 128 -16.35 10.64 2.34
CA GLU A 128 -17.34 9.97 3.16
C GLU A 128 -17.29 8.46 2.90
N LYS A 129 -16.27 7.81 3.46
CA LYS A 129 -16.02 6.37 3.33
C LYS A 129 -15.63 5.76 4.66
N ALA A 130 -15.90 4.46 4.78
CA ALA A 130 -15.41 3.66 5.89
C ALA A 130 -13.87 3.56 5.86
N VAL A 131 -13.24 3.67 7.03
CA VAL A 131 -11.77 3.62 7.18
C VAL A 131 -11.38 2.64 8.27
N ASP A 132 -10.55 1.66 7.95
CA ASP A 132 -9.92 0.79 8.96
C ASP A 132 -8.76 1.54 9.63
N SER A 133 -9.00 2.01 10.85
CA SER A 133 -8.04 2.82 11.61
C SER A 133 -6.73 2.08 11.90
N THR A 134 -6.79 0.76 12.13
CA THR A 134 -5.61 -0.08 12.37
C THR A 134 -4.79 -0.25 11.09
N LEU A 135 -5.44 -0.45 9.94
CA LEU A 135 -4.75 -0.52 8.66
C LEU A 135 -4.03 0.79 8.35
N GLN A 136 -4.70 1.92 8.60
CA GLN A 136 -4.09 3.22 8.35
C GLN A 136 -2.93 3.52 9.31
N TRP A 137 -3.04 3.10 10.57
CA TRP A 137 -1.92 3.15 11.50
C TRP A 137 -0.75 2.33 10.98
N TYR A 138 -0.97 1.06 10.61
CA TYR A 138 0.05 0.18 10.06
C TYR A 138 0.77 0.83 8.86
N ARG A 139 0.01 1.35 7.89
CA ARG A 139 0.54 2.03 6.71
C ARG A 139 1.40 3.24 7.06
N ARG A 140 0.97 4.09 7.99
CA ARG A 140 1.77 5.25 8.43
C ARG A 140 3.07 4.85 9.12
N MET A 141 3.11 3.69 9.77
CA MET A 141 4.35 3.20 10.37
C MET A 141 5.32 2.58 9.35
N THR A 142 4.84 2.13 8.19
CA THR A 142 5.64 1.32 7.26
C THR A 142 5.84 1.90 5.86
N ASP A 143 4.90 2.67 5.33
CA ASP A 143 4.77 2.96 3.89
C ASP A 143 5.00 4.43 3.51
N GLY A 144 4.90 5.36 4.46
CA GLY A 144 5.16 6.79 4.25
C GLY A 144 4.02 7.68 4.75
N VAL A 145 3.95 8.90 4.22
CA VAL A 145 2.84 9.84 4.48
C VAL A 145 1.51 9.36 3.86
N PRO A 146 0.36 9.82 4.39
CA PRO A 146 -0.93 9.71 3.70
C PRO A 146 -0.89 10.24 2.27
N LEU A 147 -1.79 9.73 1.43
CA LEU A 147 -2.04 10.29 0.10
C LEU A 147 -2.47 11.77 0.20
N ASP A 148 -2.10 12.56 -0.81
CA ASP A 148 -2.12 14.02 -0.75
C ASP A 148 -3.44 14.64 -0.28
N GLY A 149 -3.41 15.21 0.93
CA GLY A 149 -4.44 16.11 1.43
C GLY A 149 -5.73 15.45 1.92
N ASP A 150 -5.78 14.14 2.18
CA ASP A 150 -6.93 13.51 2.85
C ASP A 150 -6.96 13.92 4.35
N PRO A 151 -7.90 14.79 4.78
CA PRO A 151 -7.91 15.30 6.15
C PRO A 151 -8.14 14.19 7.18
N THR A 152 -8.86 13.11 6.83
CA THR A 152 -9.09 12.00 7.75
C THR A 152 -7.79 11.33 8.14
N GLU A 153 -6.92 11.06 7.16
CA GLU A 153 -5.65 10.37 7.41
C GLU A 153 -4.68 11.20 8.25
N TYR A 154 -4.66 12.52 8.04
CA TYR A 154 -3.86 13.43 8.87
C TYR A 154 -4.41 13.55 10.29
N VAL A 155 -5.73 13.60 10.50
CA VAL A 155 -6.31 13.57 11.86
C VAL A 155 -5.94 12.28 12.57
N LEU A 156 -6.05 11.14 11.90
CA LEU A 156 -5.63 9.87 12.47
C LEU A 156 -4.14 9.90 12.82
N ALA A 157 -3.28 10.42 11.93
CA ALA A 157 -1.86 10.56 12.21
C ALA A 157 -1.58 11.46 13.45
N LEU A 158 -2.25 12.60 13.54
CA LEU A 158 -2.06 13.54 14.66
C LEU A 158 -2.54 12.97 15.99
N ARG A 159 -3.65 12.22 16.01
CA ARG A 159 -4.12 11.51 17.22
C ARG A 159 -3.08 10.50 17.70
N GLU A 160 -2.47 9.78 16.77
CA GLU A 160 -1.41 8.83 17.08
C GLU A 160 -0.16 9.53 17.65
N MET A 161 0.26 10.64 17.04
CA MET A 161 1.39 11.43 17.54
C MET A 161 1.13 11.99 18.95
N ALA A 162 -0.10 12.45 19.22
CA ALA A 162 -0.47 12.97 20.54
C ALA A 162 -0.34 11.91 21.65
N GLY A 163 -0.52 10.63 21.32
CA GLY A 163 -0.32 9.50 22.24
C GLY A 163 1.09 8.88 22.23
N ALA A 164 1.97 9.28 21.30
CA ALA A 164 3.26 8.63 21.07
C ALA A 164 4.40 9.12 22.00
N GLY A 165 4.16 10.14 22.82
CA GLY A 165 5.15 10.73 23.73
C GLY A 165 5.78 12.01 23.15
N PRO A 166 7.03 12.34 23.52
CA PRO A 166 7.66 13.58 23.09
C PRO A 166 7.87 13.62 21.58
N ARG A 167 7.75 14.82 20.99
CA ARG A 167 8.03 15.06 19.58
C ARG A 167 9.51 14.73 19.29
N PRO A 168 9.81 14.01 18.21
CA PRO A 168 11.19 13.67 17.88
C PRO A 168 11.92 14.90 17.35
N THR A 169 13.22 14.97 17.64
CA THR A 169 14.14 15.94 17.05
C THR A 169 15.03 15.25 16.01
N PRO A 170 15.33 15.89 14.87
CA PRO A 170 16.25 15.35 13.88
C PRO A 170 17.62 15.00 14.47
N THR A 171 18.13 13.83 14.13
CA THR A 171 19.54 13.47 14.30
C THR A 171 20.39 14.13 13.21
N ALA A 172 21.72 14.11 13.38
CA ALA A 172 22.64 14.52 12.31
C ALA A 172 22.44 13.69 11.03
N TYR A 173 22.07 12.42 11.16
CA TYR A 173 21.81 11.55 10.01
C TYR A 173 20.52 11.92 9.28
N ASP A 174 19.47 12.28 10.00
CA ASP A 174 18.21 12.76 9.41
C ASP A 174 18.43 14.04 8.61
N LEU A 175 19.17 15.00 9.19
CA LEU A 175 19.53 16.26 8.54
C LEU A 175 20.36 16.02 7.27
N TRP A 176 21.37 15.14 7.34
CA TRP A 176 22.12 14.75 6.15
C TRP A 176 21.22 14.08 5.11
N THR A 177 20.32 13.20 5.52
CA THR A 177 19.38 12.50 4.63
C THR A 177 18.47 13.48 3.91
N PHE A 178 17.94 14.47 4.62
CA PHE A 178 17.13 15.54 4.02
C PHE A 178 17.93 16.31 2.96
N ARG A 179 19.14 16.76 3.31
CA ARG A 179 20.04 17.46 2.36
C ARG A 179 20.42 16.59 1.16
N ALA A 180 20.62 15.29 1.36
CA ALA A 180 20.91 14.33 0.30
C ALA A 180 19.72 14.19 -0.66
N ILE A 181 18.48 14.15 -0.15
CA ILE A 181 17.26 14.16 -0.97
C ILE A 181 17.21 15.44 -1.83
N LEU A 182 17.39 16.61 -1.22
CA LEU A 182 17.41 17.88 -1.95
C LEU A 182 18.54 17.92 -3.01
N THR A 183 19.70 17.37 -2.68
CA THR A 183 20.84 17.26 -3.60
C THR A 183 20.48 16.41 -4.82
N VAL A 184 19.89 15.23 -4.62
CA VAL A 184 19.45 14.37 -5.71
C VAL A 184 18.48 15.12 -6.62
N ILE A 185 17.50 15.83 -6.04
CA ILE A 185 16.53 16.62 -6.82
C ILE A 185 17.22 17.71 -7.64
N ARG A 186 18.12 18.49 -7.03
CA ARG A 186 18.87 19.57 -7.71
C ARG A 186 19.77 19.07 -8.85
N GLN A 187 20.27 17.84 -8.76
CA GLN A 187 21.18 17.25 -9.76
C GLN A 187 20.45 16.54 -10.90
N MET A 188 19.12 16.44 -10.86
CA MET A 188 18.37 15.81 -11.93
C MET A 188 18.53 16.56 -13.26
N PRO A 189 18.73 15.87 -14.40
CA PRO A 189 18.72 16.51 -15.71
C PRO A 189 17.41 17.27 -15.92
N ALA A 190 17.46 18.49 -16.49
CA ALA A 190 16.27 19.31 -16.73
C ALA A 190 15.17 18.54 -17.50
N GLY A 191 13.90 18.76 -17.15
CA GLY A 191 12.75 18.05 -17.72
C GLY A 191 12.52 16.63 -17.16
N SER A 192 13.28 16.21 -16.15
CA SER A 192 13.06 14.93 -15.47
C SER A 192 11.78 14.96 -14.66
N ARG A 193 10.81 14.14 -15.06
CA ARG A 193 9.54 13.94 -14.33
C ARG A 193 9.76 13.30 -12.95
N TYR A 194 8.82 13.52 -12.03
CA TYR A 194 8.89 12.99 -10.65
C TYR A 194 9.17 11.48 -10.56
N SER A 195 8.72 10.68 -11.53
CA SER A 195 8.96 9.24 -11.58
C SER A 195 10.45 8.88 -11.74
N LYS A 196 11.23 9.72 -12.46
CA LYS A 196 12.69 9.57 -12.60
C LYS A 196 13.41 10.00 -11.33
N VAL A 197 12.94 11.05 -10.66
CA VAL A 197 13.46 11.48 -9.36
C VAL A 197 13.23 10.39 -8.30
N ARG A 198 12.03 9.82 -8.25
CA ARG A 198 11.70 8.67 -7.39
C ARG A 198 12.66 7.50 -7.63
N ASP A 199 12.93 7.18 -8.89
CA ASP A 199 13.84 6.08 -9.24
C ASP A 199 15.30 6.40 -8.84
N ALA A 200 15.73 7.66 -8.90
CA ALA A 200 17.04 8.10 -8.41
C ALA A 200 17.13 7.99 -6.88
N LEU A 201 16.17 8.56 -6.15
CA LEU A 201 16.09 8.46 -4.68
C LEU A 201 16.07 7.01 -4.19
N HIS A 202 15.32 6.15 -4.88
CA HIS A 202 15.27 4.72 -4.57
C HIS A 202 16.63 4.04 -4.74
N ARG A 203 17.40 4.41 -5.78
CA ARG A 203 18.74 3.86 -6.05
C ARG A 203 19.75 4.26 -4.97
N GLU A 204 19.68 5.50 -4.48
CA GLU A 204 20.53 6.02 -3.41
C GLU A 204 20.22 5.41 -2.02
N LYS A 205 19.05 4.78 -1.87
CA LYS A 205 18.61 4.12 -0.63
C LYS A 205 18.69 5.07 0.58
N LEU A 206 18.20 6.31 0.40
CA LEU A 206 18.27 7.35 1.43
C LEU A 206 17.27 7.14 2.57
N LEU A 207 16.22 6.34 2.36
CA LEU A 207 15.19 6.05 3.36
C LEU A 207 15.34 4.62 3.91
N PRO A 208 14.92 4.35 5.17
CA PRO A 208 15.07 3.04 5.80
C PRO A 208 14.18 1.96 5.14
N ALA A 209 13.10 2.38 4.47
CA ALA A 209 12.39 1.54 3.52
C ALA A 209 12.81 1.87 2.09
N SER A 210 13.57 0.99 1.45
CA SER A 210 13.92 1.13 0.04
C SER A 210 12.82 0.53 -0.85
N ARG A 211 11.61 1.13 -0.81
CA ARG A 211 10.53 0.85 -1.75
C ARG A 211 10.28 2.08 -2.61
N LYS A 212 10.02 1.89 -3.91
CA LYS A 212 9.68 2.99 -4.81
C LYS A 212 8.47 3.80 -4.32
N GLY A 213 7.48 3.14 -3.72
CA GLY A 213 6.29 3.78 -3.16
C GLY A 213 6.63 4.84 -2.11
N THR A 214 7.51 4.52 -1.16
CA THR A 214 7.91 5.46 -0.09
C THR A 214 8.60 6.71 -0.64
N ALA A 215 9.44 6.57 -1.67
CA ALA A 215 10.03 7.72 -2.35
C ALA A 215 8.98 8.55 -3.12
N CYS A 216 7.92 7.91 -3.65
CA CYS A 216 6.81 8.60 -4.29
C CYS A 216 6.03 9.44 -3.27
N SER A 217 5.63 8.84 -2.15
CA SER A 217 4.91 9.53 -1.07
C SER A 217 5.71 10.70 -0.50
N LEU A 218 7.04 10.58 -0.39
CA LEU A 218 7.89 11.71 0.01
C LEU A 218 7.84 12.86 -1.00
N LEU A 219 7.90 12.57 -2.31
CA LEU A 219 7.82 13.62 -3.33
C LEU A 219 6.43 14.29 -3.34
N GLU A 220 5.38 13.53 -3.10
CA GLU A 220 4.00 14.03 -2.93
C GLU A 220 3.90 14.96 -1.71
N ALA A 221 4.45 14.55 -0.56
CA ALA A 221 4.54 15.41 0.63
C ALA A 221 5.28 16.73 0.36
N LEU A 222 6.43 16.67 -0.30
CA LEU A 222 7.23 17.85 -0.66
C LEU A 222 6.48 18.75 -1.65
N ALA A 223 5.76 18.18 -2.62
CA ALA A 223 4.95 18.95 -3.56
C ALA A 223 3.76 19.63 -2.88
N LEU A 224 3.00 18.90 -2.06
CA LEU A 224 1.89 19.45 -1.29
C LEU A 224 2.37 20.55 -0.34
N ALA A 225 3.58 20.42 0.22
CA ALA A 225 4.20 21.46 1.04
C ALA A 225 4.62 22.70 0.23
N GLY A 226 4.73 22.61 -1.10
CA GLY A 226 5.18 23.69 -1.98
C GLY A 226 6.69 23.72 -2.22
N ILE A 227 7.42 22.66 -1.89
CA ILE A 227 8.85 22.53 -2.19
C ILE A 227 9.06 22.10 -3.65
N LEU A 228 8.19 21.20 -4.14
CA LEU A 228 8.16 20.72 -5.52
C LEU A 228 6.86 21.17 -6.20
N ASP A 229 6.76 22.45 -6.47
CA ASP A 229 5.58 23.07 -7.06
C ASP A 229 5.89 23.84 -8.35
N THR A 230 4.84 24.37 -8.97
CA THR A 230 4.95 25.19 -10.19
C THR A 230 4.25 26.52 -9.96
N PRO A 231 4.59 27.59 -10.71
CA PRO A 231 3.88 28.86 -10.59
C PRO A 231 2.35 28.74 -10.75
N ASP A 232 1.90 27.88 -11.67
CA ASP A 232 0.48 27.67 -11.97
C ASP A 232 -0.21 26.72 -10.98
N HIS A 233 0.56 25.82 -10.38
CA HIS A 233 0.10 24.86 -9.38
C HIS A 233 0.95 24.97 -8.11
N PRO A 234 0.71 25.98 -7.25
CA PRO A 234 1.49 26.19 -6.03
C PRO A 234 1.12 25.19 -4.92
N GLY A 235 2.06 24.90 -4.02
CA GLY A 235 1.77 24.11 -2.82
C GLY A 235 1.20 24.93 -1.66
N MET A 236 0.85 24.23 -0.57
CA MET A 236 0.13 24.79 0.59
C MET A 236 0.91 25.88 1.35
N ALA A 237 2.24 25.89 1.28
CA ALA A 237 3.03 26.96 1.90
C ALA A 237 2.88 28.31 1.20
N ALA A 238 2.51 28.32 -0.09
CA ALA A 238 2.28 29.54 -0.85
C ALA A 238 0.83 30.02 -0.72
N ARG A 239 -0.14 29.14 -0.98
CA ARG A 239 -1.58 29.41 -0.79
C ARG A 239 -2.36 28.11 -0.61
N PHE A 240 -3.60 28.24 -0.15
CA PHE A 240 -4.56 27.15 -0.24
C PHE A 240 -4.79 26.73 -1.69
N THR A 241 -4.72 25.42 -1.94
CA THR A 241 -5.17 24.78 -3.18
C THR A 241 -6.27 23.76 -2.85
N SER A 242 -7.44 23.97 -3.43
CA SER A 242 -8.58 23.07 -3.27
C SER A 242 -8.27 21.68 -3.81
N TYR A 243 -9.00 20.67 -3.34
CA TYR A 243 -8.89 19.31 -3.90
C TYR A 243 -9.22 19.31 -5.39
N GLN A 244 -10.20 20.09 -5.83
CA GLN A 244 -10.51 20.24 -7.26
C GLN A 244 -9.32 20.75 -8.08
N GLU A 245 -8.62 21.78 -7.60
CA GLU A 245 -7.41 22.26 -8.28
C GLU A 245 -6.31 21.19 -8.31
N ARG A 246 -6.15 20.45 -7.21
CA ARG A 246 -5.11 19.41 -7.06
C ARG A 246 -5.40 18.15 -7.88
N ASP A 247 -6.67 17.82 -8.09
CA ASP A 247 -7.07 16.63 -8.84
C ASP A 247 -6.98 16.81 -10.37
N ILE A 248 -6.72 18.03 -10.86
CA ILE A 248 -6.45 18.27 -12.29
C ILE A 248 -5.10 17.68 -12.69
N ARG A 249 -5.11 16.81 -13.72
CA ARG A 249 -3.93 16.07 -14.17
C ARG A 249 -3.68 16.24 -15.66
N PRO A 250 -2.41 16.13 -16.11
CA PRO A 250 -2.09 16.21 -17.52
C PRO A 250 -2.65 15.03 -18.34
N SER A 251 -2.90 13.88 -17.70
CA SER A 251 -3.63 12.76 -18.32
C SER A 251 -4.13 11.77 -17.27
N ILE A 252 -5.07 10.91 -17.65
CA ILE A 252 -5.61 9.82 -16.81
C ILE A 252 -4.55 8.78 -16.35
N ARG A 253 -3.35 8.79 -16.93
CA ARG A 253 -2.26 7.85 -16.60
C ARG A 253 -1.35 8.37 -15.49
N VAL A 254 -1.52 9.62 -15.06
CA VAL A 254 -0.70 10.24 -14.01
C VAL A 254 -1.43 10.12 -12.68
N GLU A 255 -0.87 9.34 -11.76
CA GLU A 255 -1.48 9.05 -10.45
C GLU A 255 -1.18 10.12 -9.39
N ALA A 256 -0.10 10.90 -9.54
CA ALA A 256 0.27 11.99 -8.62
C ALA A 256 -0.61 13.22 -8.85
N GLN A 257 -1.01 13.92 -7.79
CA GLN A 257 -1.84 15.13 -7.86
C GLN A 257 -0.99 16.37 -8.16
N ALA A 258 -1.61 17.48 -8.55
CA ALA A 258 -0.92 18.76 -8.53
C ALA A 258 -0.55 19.11 -7.07
N PRO A 259 0.63 19.70 -6.81
CA PRO A 259 1.57 20.22 -7.80
C PRO A 259 2.43 19.19 -8.55
N LEU A 260 2.70 18.02 -7.95
CA LEU A 260 3.70 17.07 -8.45
C LEU A 260 3.42 16.56 -9.87
N ALA A 261 2.15 16.43 -10.25
CA ALA A 261 1.71 16.02 -11.57
C ALA A 261 2.23 16.93 -12.69
N TRP A 262 2.47 18.21 -12.39
CA TRP A 262 2.87 19.24 -13.33
C TRP A 262 4.34 19.63 -13.18
N TRP A 263 4.96 19.27 -12.05
CA TRP A 263 6.37 19.52 -11.78
C TRP A 263 7.30 18.62 -12.59
N ASP A 264 8.42 19.21 -13.03
CA ASP A 264 9.62 18.49 -13.46
C ASP A 264 10.88 19.24 -12.97
N SER A 265 12.03 18.60 -13.06
CA SER A 265 13.29 19.14 -12.55
C SER A 265 13.74 20.46 -13.17
N SER A 266 13.17 20.92 -14.29
CA SER A 266 13.45 22.27 -14.82
C SER A 266 12.89 23.38 -13.92
N MET A 267 11.81 23.10 -13.18
CA MET A 267 11.27 24.00 -12.16
C MET A 267 12.17 24.06 -10.91
N GLY A 268 12.94 23.00 -10.67
CA GLY A 268 13.82 22.90 -9.51
C GLY A 268 13.06 22.86 -8.18
N ILE A 269 13.74 23.30 -7.12
CA ILE A 269 13.15 23.42 -5.78
C ILE A 269 12.68 24.87 -5.59
N ASN A 270 11.49 25.05 -5.02
CA ASN A 270 11.02 26.35 -4.60
C ASN A 270 11.76 26.80 -3.33
N GLU A 271 12.86 27.54 -3.52
CA GLU A 271 13.73 27.99 -2.42
C GLU A 271 13.03 28.97 -1.46
N THR A 272 11.99 29.70 -1.90
CA THR A 272 11.17 30.55 -1.02
C THR A 272 10.37 29.71 -0.04
N ALA A 273 9.67 28.68 -0.52
CA ALA A 273 8.94 27.74 0.34
C ALA A 273 9.90 26.95 1.25
N LEU A 274 11.04 26.51 0.71
CA LEU A 274 12.06 25.81 1.47
C LEU A 274 12.57 26.64 2.64
N LYS A 275 12.93 27.91 2.40
CA LYS A 275 13.36 28.85 3.45
C LYS A 275 12.26 29.17 4.46
N LYS A 276 11.00 29.26 4.01
CA LYS A 276 9.86 29.50 4.91
C LYS A 276 9.63 28.34 5.88
N ILE A 277 9.74 27.10 5.39
CA ILE A 277 9.46 25.89 6.18
C ILE A 277 10.67 25.47 7.02
N PHE A 278 11.86 25.46 6.40
CA PHE A 278 13.09 24.90 6.95
C PHE A 278 14.18 25.95 7.19
N GLY A 279 13.82 27.23 7.36
CA GLY A 279 14.79 28.33 7.42
C GLY A 279 15.83 28.27 8.55
N ALA A 280 15.56 27.50 9.60
CA ALA A 280 16.51 27.24 10.69
C ALA A 280 17.45 26.06 10.41
N ILE A 281 17.27 25.36 9.28
CA ILE A 281 17.93 24.11 8.93
C ILE A 281 18.82 24.33 7.71
N ASP A 282 20.04 23.82 7.77
CA ASP A 282 20.93 23.82 6.61
C ASP A 282 20.35 22.93 5.50
N CYS A 283 19.97 23.56 4.39
CA CYS A 283 19.41 22.91 3.21
C CYS A 283 20.39 22.89 2.02
N SER A 284 21.67 23.19 2.25
CA SER A 284 22.70 23.18 1.21
C SER A 284 22.98 21.75 0.70
N SER A 285 23.45 21.66 -0.55
CA SER A 285 23.79 20.38 -1.16
C SER A 285 24.92 19.67 -0.40
N VAL A 286 24.88 18.34 -0.39
CA VAL A 286 25.90 17.47 0.24
C VAL A 286 26.54 16.55 -0.79
N SER A 287 27.72 16.02 -0.47
CA SER A 287 28.29 14.91 -1.22
C SER A 287 27.57 13.61 -0.86
N LEU A 288 27.02 12.92 -1.87
CA LEU A 288 26.37 11.62 -1.67
C LEU A 288 27.37 10.49 -1.35
N THR A 289 28.65 10.68 -1.70
CA THR A 289 29.72 9.73 -1.36
C THR A 289 30.12 9.82 0.11
N ASP A 290 29.95 10.99 0.73
CA ASP A 290 30.36 11.26 2.11
C ASP A 290 29.17 10.96 3.06
N ARG A 291 28.61 9.77 2.91
CA ARG A 291 27.46 9.32 3.69
C ARG A 291 27.89 9.00 5.13
N PRO A 292 27.36 9.69 6.15
CA PRO A 292 27.66 9.37 7.54
C PRO A 292 27.12 7.98 7.91
N THR A 293 27.58 7.45 9.04
CA THR A 293 27.01 6.22 9.59
C THR A 293 25.55 6.46 9.98
N PRO A 294 24.60 5.59 9.56
CA PRO A 294 23.21 5.73 9.97
C PRO A 294 23.02 5.67 11.47
N ASP A 295 22.28 6.64 12.01
CA ASP A 295 21.89 6.69 13.42
C ASP A 295 20.36 6.88 13.54
N PRO A 296 19.62 5.89 14.07
CA PRO A 296 20.09 4.57 14.43
C PRO A 296 20.48 3.75 13.19
N LEU A 297 21.23 2.66 13.38
CA LEU A 297 21.50 1.70 12.30
C LEU A 297 20.19 1.23 11.66
N LEU A 298 20.19 0.96 10.35
CA LEU A 298 19.01 0.49 9.61
C LEU A 298 18.29 -0.66 10.34
N SER A 299 19.05 -1.60 10.88
CA SER A 299 18.58 -2.76 11.64
C SER A 299 17.80 -2.44 12.92
N ARG A 300 17.88 -1.21 13.41
CA ARG A 300 17.20 -0.68 14.60
C ARG A 300 16.06 0.27 14.27
N THR A 301 15.94 0.71 13.01
CA THR A 301 14.74 1.41 12.54
C THR A 301 13.54 0.45 12.52
N ILE A 302 12.32 1.00 12.56
CA ILE A 302 11.09 0.19 12.53
C ILE A 302 11.00 -0.63 11.24
N THR A 303 11.22 0.01 10.09
CA THR A 303 11.08 -0.65 8.79
C THR A 303 12.22 -1.62 8.52
N GLY A 304 13.46 -1.30 8.93
CA GLY A 304 14.57 -2.23 8.83
C GLY A 304 14.42 -3.46 9.75
N SER A 305 13.89 -3.27 10.96
CA SER A 305 13.55 -4.39 11.87
C SER A 305 12.46 -5.28 11.27
N LEU A 306 11.41 -4.68 10.68
CA LEU A 306 10.31 -5.40 10.05
C LEU A 306 10.75 -6.17 8.79
N GLN A 307 11.73 -5.67 8.03
CA GLN A 307 12.28 -6.35 6.85
C GLN A 307 13.05 -7.63 7.21
N LYS A 308 13.61 -7.72 8.42
CA LYS A 308 14.29 -8.94 8.88
C LYS A 308 13.32 -10.08 9.21
N GLN A 309 12.07 -9.74 9.50
CA GLN A 309 11.04 -10.73 9.77
C GLN A 309 10.69 -11.48 8.49
N ARG A 310 10.68 -12.82 8.58
CA ARG A 310 10.35 -13.70 7.46
C ARG A 310 9.01 -14.37 7.73
N PHE A 311 8.18 -14.44 6.68
CA PHE A 311 6.97 -15.24 6.77
C PHE A 311 7.33 -16.69 7.07
N PRO A 312 6.58 -17.37 7.94
CA PRO A 312 6.80 -18.79 8.16
C PRO A 312 6.59 -19.54 6.83
N HIS A 313 7.67 -20.10 6.29
CA HIS A 313 7.59 -20.95 5.10
C HIS A 313 7.06 -22.33 5.49
N ARG A 314 5.75 -22.54 5.39
CA ARG A 314 5.18 -23.88 5.46
C ARG A 314 5.53 -24.61 4.17
N ARG A 315 6.34 -25.69 4.26
CA ARG A 315 6.54 -26.59 3.11
C ARG A 315 5.17 -27.12 2.70
N LEU A 316 4.83 -26.92 1.43
CA LEU A 316 3.62 -27.51 0.88
C LEU A 316 3.83 -29.01 0.75
N PRO A 317 2.82 -29.83 1.08
CA PRO A 317 2.89 -31.26 0.89
C PRO A 317 3.14 -31.62 -0.58
N SER A 318 3.75 -32.77 -0.79
CA SER A 318 3.95 -33.36 -2.12
C SER A 318 2.82 -34.35 -2.37
N SER A 319 2.20 -34.32 -3.54
CA SER A 319 1.28 -35.40 -3.94
C SER A 319 2.07 -36.56 -4.57
N PRO A 320 1.83 -37.82 -4.18
CA PRO A 320 2.41 -38.98 -4.86
C PRO A 320 1.92 -39.11 -6.32
N ASP A 321 0.74 -38.57 -6.63
CA ASP A 321 0.11 -38.61 -7.95
C ASP A 321 0.50 -37.44 -8.87
N ALA A 322 1.36 -36.52 -8.40
CA ALA A 322 1.78 -35.36 -9.18
C ALA A 322 2.54 -35.72 -10.47
N GLY A 323 3.19 -36.88 -10.51
CA GLY A 323 4.07 -37.29 -11.61
C GLY A 323 5.28 -36.37 -11.82
N LYS A 324 5.99 -36.55 -12.94
CA LYS A 324 7.20 -35.79 -13.31
C LYS A 324 7.06 -35.20 -14.72
N GLY A 325 7.72 -34.07 -14.94
CA GLY A 325 7.76 -33.39 -16.25
C GLY A 325 6.92 -32.11 -16.29
N PRO A 326 6.85 -31.42 -17.44
CA PRO A 326 6.07 -30.20 -17.60
C PRO A 326 4.57 -30.45 -17.40
N ALA A 327 3.80 -29.37 -17.21
CA ALA A 327 2.34 -29.39 -17.28
C ALA A 327 1.86 -30.03 -18.60
N GLN A 328 0.77 -30.79 -18.54
CA GLN A 328 0.12 -31.41 -19.71
C GLN A 328 -1.41 -31.44 -19.53
N ALA A 329 -2.15 -31.63 -20.62
CA ALA A 329 -3.59 -31.86 -20.57
C ALA A 329 -3.93 -33.02 -19.62
N GLY A 330 -5.00 -32.87 -18.83
CA GLY A 330 -5.39 -33.84 -17.81
C GLY A 330 -4.66 -33.70 -16.47
N ASP A 331 -3.76 -32.74 -16.31
CA ASP A 331 -3.18 -32.42 -15.01
C ASP A 331 -4.17 -31.65 -14.14
N VAL A 332 -4.16 -31.93 -12.83
CA VAL A 332 -4.89 -31.16 -11.82
C VAL A 332 -3.93 -30.58 -10.81
N TYR A 333 -4.13 -29.31 -10.48
CA TYR A 333 -3.35 -28.58 -9.49
C TYR A 333 -4.23 -28.11 -8.34
N ALA A 334 -3.72 -28.21 -7.13
CA ALA A 334 -4.24 -27.50 -5.97
C ALA A 334 -3.67 -26.08 -5.93
N VAL A 335 -4.54 -25.10 -5.69
CA VAL A 335 -4.21 -23.68 -5.53
C VAL A 335 -4.55 -23.27 -4.11
N ARG A 336 -3.55 -22.87 -3.33
CA ARG A 336 -3.73 -22.34 -1.98
C ARG A 336 -4.22 -20.89 -2.07
N ILE A 337 -5.48 -20.66 -1.74
CA ILE A 337 -6.08 -19.32 -1.70
C ILE A 337 -5.64 -18.59 -0.43
N GLN A 338 -5.87 -19.21 0.73
CA GLN A 338 -5.45 -18.73 2.06
C GLN A 338 -4.78 -19.88 2.85
N ASN A 339 -4.30 -19.64 4.07
CA ASN A 339 -3.54 -20.64 4.83
C ASN A 339 -4.23 -22.01 4.93
N ASP A 340 -5.55 -22.01 5.11
CA ASP A 340 -6.37 -23.21 5.26
C ASP A 340 -7.50 -23.26 4.21
N VAL A 341 -7.28 -22.68 3.03
CA VAL A 341 -8.28 -22.68 1.95
C VAL A 341 -7.62 -23.02 0.63
N TRP A 342 -8.07 -24.12 0.04
CA TRP A 342 -7.56 -24.67 -1.20
C TRP A 342 -8.70 -24.89 -2.18
N VAL A 343 -8.42 -24.66 -3.45
CA VAL A 343 -9.29 -25.04 -4.57
C VAL A 343 -8.47 -25.82 -5.59
N THR A 344 -9.13 -26.41 -6.58
CA THR A 344 -8.44 -27.17 -7.64
C THR A 344 -8.67 -26.57 -9.02
N ILE A 345 -7.69 -26.73 -9.90
CA ILE A 345 -7.76 -26.33 -11.31
C ILE A 345 -7.39 -27.50 -12.21
N TYR A 346 -8.12 -27.64 -13.31
CA TYR A 346 -7.87 -28.62 -14.35
C TYR A 346 -7.13 -27.99 -15.53
N CYS A 347 -6.16 -28.71 -16.08
CA CYS A 347 -5.47 -28.36 -17.31
C CYS A 347 -6.17 -28.98 -18.52
N HIS A 348 -6.82 -28.14 -19.34
CA HIS A 348 -7.47 -28.58 -20.59
C HIS A 348 -6.46 -28.87 -21.69
N ARG A 349 -5.50 -27.97 -21.87
CA ARG A 349 -4.48 -28.07 -22.93
C ARG A 349 -3.28 -27.20 -22.61
N THR A 350 -2.17 -27.53 -23.26
CA THR A 350 -0.92 -26.77 -23.21
C THR A 350 -0.67 -26.05 -24.53
N GLU A 351 -0.23 -24.81 -24.41
CA GLU A 351 0.29 -23.97 -25.49
C GLU A 351 1.78 -23.70 -25.18
N GLU A 352 2.59 -23.25 -26.15
CA GLU A 352 4.06 -23.13 -25.99
C GLU A 352 4.52 -22.52 -24.65
N LYS A 353 3.85 -21.46 -24.20
CA LYS A 353 4.21 -20.71 -22.97
C LYS A 353 3.13 -20.74 -21.89
N TYR A 354 2.01 -21.41 -22.16
CA TYR A 354 0.80 -21.27 -21.35
C TYR A 354 0.07 -22.58 -21.17
N VAL A 355 -0.76 -22.62 -20.14
CA VAL A 355 -1.70 -23.72 -19.90
C VAL A 355 -3.10 -23.13 -19.85
N VAL A 356 -4.03 -23.71 -20.59
CA VAL A 356 -5.45 -23.35 -20.50
C VAL A 356 -6.06 -24.13 -19.36
N ILE A 357 -6.54 -23.40 -18.35
CA ILE A 357 -7.07 -23.98 -17.13
C ILE A 357 -8.49 -23.51 -16.84
N GLU A 358 -9.16 -24.27 -15.98
CA GLU A 358 -10.50 -24.02 -15.45
C GLU A 358 -10.54 -24.46 -13.98
N TYR A 359 -11.27 -23.75 -13.12
CA TYR A 359 -11.48 -24.21 -11.74
C TYR A 359 -12.38 -25.44 -11.72
N LEU A 360 -12.09 -26.35 -10.81
CA LEU A 360 -12.96 -27.46 -10.46
C LEU A 360 -13.73 -27.14 -9.20
N ASP A 361 -14.90 -27.76 -9.04
CA ASP A 361 -15.70 -27.58 -7.83
C ASP A 361 -14.98 -28.09 -6.57
N GLY A 362 -15.38 -27.56 -5.42
CA GLY A 362 -14.81 -27.91 -4.11
C GLY A 362 -13.86 -26.88 -3.50
N ILE A 363 -14.07 -26.65 -2.21
CA ILE A 363 -13.21 -25.83 -1.34
C ILE A 363 -12.72 -26.75 -0.22
N PHE A 364 -11.41 -26.79 0.00
CA PHE A 364 -10.76 -27.73 0.90
C PHE A 364 -9.99 -26.99 1.99
N THR A 365 -10.01 -27.51 3.21
CA THR A 365 -9.26 -26.96 4.34
C THR A 365 -7.77 -27.31 4.30
N GLU A 366 -7.42 -28.39 3.58
CA GLU A 366 -6.06 -28.85 3.35
C GLU A 366 -5.82 -29.06 1.84
N MET A 367 -4.56 -29.27 1.45
CA MET A 367 -4.24 -29.54 0.03
C MET A 367 -4.90 -30.87 -0.38
N PRO A 368 -5.84 -30.87 -1.35
CA PRO A 368 -6.59 -32.07 -1.68
C PRO A 368 -5.73 -33.14 -2.33
N GLU A 369 -6.02 -34.39 -2.00
CA GLU A 369 -5.49 -35.58 -2.65
C GLU A 369 -6.24 -35.88 -3.95
N LYS A 370 -5.65 -36.75 -4.80
CA LYS A 370 -6.28 -37.16 -6.07
C LYS A 370 -7.68 -37.75 -5.89
N SER A 371 -7.90 -38.50 -4.80
CA SER A 371 -9.18 -39.13 -4.44
C SER A 371 -10.28 -38.11 -4.12
N GLN A 372 -9.91 -36.88 -3.76
CA GLN A 372 -10.83 -35.81 -3.34
C GLN A 372 -11.18 -34.85 -4.49
N ILE A 373 -10.61 -35.05 -5.68
CA ILE A 373 -10.87 -34.19 -6.85
C ILE A 373 -12.33 -34.34 -7.29
N ILE A 374 -13.08 -33.24 -7.22
CA ILE A 374 -14.42 -33.15 -7.79
C ILE A 374 -14.30 -32.78 -9.26
N SER A 375 -14.48 -33.75 -10.16
CA SER A 375 -14.26 -33.59 -11.61
C SER A 375 -15.44 -32.89 -12.33
N ILE A 376 -15.84 -31.73 -11.81
CA ILE A 376 -16.91 -30.86 -12.33
C ILE A 376 -16.33 -29.45 -12.47
N CYS A 377 -16.49 -28.82 -13.63
CA CYS A 377 -16.03 -27.44 -13.82
C CYS A 377 -16.83 -26.46 -12.93
N ARG A 378 -16.15 -25.55 -12.24
CA ARG A 378 -16.75 -24.49 -11.45
C ARG A 378 -16.96 -23.24 -12.32
N PRO A 379 -18.21 -22.85 -12.64
CA PRO A 379 -18.47 -21.66 -13.44
C PRO A 379 -18.40 -20.38 -12.58
N ARG A 380 -18.44 -19.24 -13.27
CA ARG A 380 -18.75 -17.94 -12.69
C ARG A 380 -20.27 -17.72 -12.68
N SER A 381 -20.71 -16.63 -12.04
CA SER A 381 -22.10 -16.18 -12.11
C SER A 381 -22.56 -15.84 -13.53
N ASP A 382 -21.65 -15.45 -14.42
CA ASP A 382 -21.92 -15.07 -15.82
C ASP A 382 -21.63 -16.18 -16.84
N GLY A 383 -21.29 -17.40 -16.39
CA GLY A 383 -21.11 -18.56 -17.25
C GLY A 383 -19.78 -19.28 -17.07
N ARG A 384 -19.37 -20.04 -18.10
CA ARG A 384 -18.15 -20.84 -18.05
C ARG A 384 -16.91 -19.94 -18.04
N TRP A 385 -15.87 -20.36 -17.32
CA TRP A 385 -14.64 -19.59 -17.20
C TRP A 385 -13.40 -20.43 -17.52
N GLN A 386 -12.53 -19.87 -18.35
CA GLN A 386 -11.21 -20.41 -18.63
C GLN A 386 -10.20 -19.27 -18.69
N THR A 387 -8.93 -19.55 -18.42
CA THR A 387 -7.84 -18.59 -18.62
C THR A 387 -6.58 -19.32 -19.09
N ARG A 388 -5.78 -18.63 -19.91
CA ARG A 388 -4.41 -19.02 -20.23
C ARG A 388 -3.49 -18.56 -19.11
N VAL A 389 -2.65 -19.45 -18.61
CA VAL A 389 -1.80 -19.19 -17.44
C VAL A 389 -0.34 -19.51 -17.75
N SER A 390 0.56 -18.59 -17.40
CA SER A 390 2.00 -18.84 -17.38
C SER A 390 2.51 -19.21 -15.98
N GLY A 391 3.56 -20.04 -15.92
CA GLY A 391 4.34 -20.28 -14.70
C GLY A 391 3.70 -21.21 -13.65
N ILE A 392 2.72 -22.03 -14.04
CA ILE A 392 1.94 -22.88 -13.12
C ILE A 392 2.81 -23.78 -12.23
N ASP A 393 3.81 -24.46 -12.80
CA ASP A 393 4.72 -25.37 -12.07
C ASP A 393 5.72 -24.65 -11.15
N LYS A 394 5.92 -23.33 -11.34
CA LYS A 394 6.93 -22.53 -10.63
C LYS A 394 6.35 -21.67 -9.52
N THR A 395 5.03 -21.57 -9.45
CA THR A 395 4.37 -20.58 -8.58
C THR A 395 4.17 -21.14 -7.17
N THR A 396 4.66 -20.41 -6.17
CA THR A 396 4.46 -20.77 -4.77
C THR A 396 2.98 -20.76 -4.41
N GLY A 397 2.51 -21.78 -3.69
CA GLY A 397 1.09 -21.95 -3.38
C GLY A 397 0.31 -22.77 -4.40
N ILE A 398 0.93 -23.16 -5.52
CA ILE A 398 0.30 -23.99 -6.55
C ILE A 398 1.08 -25.30 -6.66
N LYS A 399 0.37 -26.43 -6.54
CA LYS A 399 0.97 -27.76 -6.56
C LYS A 399 0.17 -28.70 -7.43
N ARG A 400 0.85 -29.41 -8.31
CA ARG A 400 0.22 -30.49 -9.06
C ARG A 400 -0.12 -31.61 -8.09
N ILE A 401 -1.36 -32.07 -8.13
CA ILE A 401 -1.86 -33.11 -7.24
C ILE A 401 -2.24 -34.38 -7.98
N ALA A 402 -2.50 -34.31 -9.28
CA ALA A 402 -2.79 -35.48 -10.10
C ALA A 402 -2.45 -35.25 -11.58
N ARG A 403 -2.31 -36.35 -12.31
CA ARG A 403 -2.18 -36.41 -13.76
C ARG A 403 -3.18 -37.36 -14.40
N ASN A 404 -3.39 -37.20 -15.70
CA ASN A 404 -4.24 -38.05 -16.52
C ASN A 404 -5.68 -38.14 -15.99
N ILE A 405 -6.18 -37.04 -15.43
CA ILE A 405 -7.56 -36.92 -15.00
C ILE A 405 -8.44 -36.74 -16.26
N PRO A 406 -9.51 -37.53 -16.43
CA PRO A 406 -10.46 -37.35 -17.52
C PRO A 406 -11.02 -35.93 -17.57
N THR A 407 -11.40 -35.47 -18.75
CA THR A 407 -11.96 -34.14 -18.92
C THR A 407 -13.20 -33.96 -18.02
N PRO A 408 -13.23 -32.90 -17.18
CA PRO A 408 -14.35 -32.64 -16.29
C PRO A 408 -15.65 -32.41 -17.05
N ARG A 409 -16.78 -32.75 -16.41
CA ARG A 409 -18.10 -32.55 -17.01
C ARG A 409 -18.50 -31.07 -16.92
N THR A 410 -19.09 -30.57 -18.00
CA THR A 410 -19.75 -29.26 -18.06
C THR A 410 -20.79 -29.25 -19.18
N GLU A 411 -21.94 -28.65 -18.90
CA GLU A 411 -23.02 -28.44 -19.89
C GLU A 411 -22.95 -27.03 -20.50
N LEU A 412 -22.08 -26.16 -19.96
CA LEU A 412 -21.92 -24.80 -20.44
C LEU A 412 -20.99 -24.76 -21.67
N PRO A 413 -21.30 -23.92 -22.67
CA PRO A 413 -20.43 -23.75 -23.83
C PRO A 413 -19.08 -23.20 -23.42
N GLU A 414 -18.06 -23.42 -24.25
CA GLU A 414 -16.77 -22.76 -24.07
C GLU A 414 -16.93 -21.24 -24.07
N PRO A 415 -16.16 -20.50 -23.24
CA PRO A 415 -16.24 -19.05 -23.23
C PRO A 415 -15.73 -18.45 -24.53
N ASP A 416 -16.40 -17.41 -25.03
CA ASP A 416 -16.03 -16.69 -26.26
C ASP A 416 -14.60 -16.13 -26.24
N ARG A 417 -14.06 -15.89 -25.03
CA ARG A 417 -12.71 -15.37 -24.83
C ARG A 417 -12.01 -16.06 -23.68
N ILE A 418 -10.75 -16.45 -23.93
CA ILE A 418 -9.85 -17.00 -22.91
C ILE A 418 -8.74 -15.97 -22.62
N PRO A 419 -8.89 -15.15 -21.56
CA PRO A 419 -7.89 -14.13 -21.19
C PRO A 419 -6.56 -14.77 -20.77
N PHE A 420 -5.53 -13.93 -20.68
CA PHE A 420 -4.22 -14.31 -20.17
C PHE A 420 -4.05 -13.84 -18.73
N SER A 421 -3.45 -14.70 -17.90
CA SER A 421 -3.09 -14.41 -16.50
C SER A 421 -1.74 -15.05 -16.15
N THR A 422 -1.11 -14.58 -15.07
CA THR A 422 -0.02 -15.31 -14.42
C THR A 422 -0.58 -16.27 -13.38
N ALA A 423 0.11 -17.37 -13.09
CA ALA A 423 -0.35 -18.35 -12.10
C ALA A 423 -0.52 -17.73 -10.71
N SER A 424 0.26 -16.70 -10.35
CA SER A 424 0.08 -15.98 -9.08
C SER A 424 -1.28 -15.27 -8.96
N SER A 425 -1.88 -14.88 -10.08
CA SER A 425 -3.19 -14.21 -10.10
C SER A 425 -4.35 -15.18 -9.85
N LEU A 426 -4.14 -16.49 -9.94
CA LEU A 426 -5.20 -17.48 -9.72
C LEU A 426 -5.78 -17.43 -8.31
N LYS A 427 -5.02 -16.97 -7.30
CA LYS A 427 -5.62 -16.76 -5.99
C LYS A 427 -6.70 -15.66 -6.02
N ASN A 428 -6.40 -14.55 -6.70
CA ASN A 428 -7.32 -13.41 -6.81
C ASN A 428 -8.49 -13.68 -7.78
N LEU A 429 -8.30 -14.57 -8.75
CA LEU A 429 -9.35 -14.93 -9.71
C LEU A 429 -10.34 -15.96 -9.15
N ALA A 430 -9.96 -16.69 -8.10
CA ALA A 430 -10.83 -17.70 -7.48
C ALA A 430 -12.15 -17.10 -6.97
N TRP A 431 -12.13 -15.89 -6.42
CA TRP A 431 -13.33 -15.18 -5.92
C TRP A 431 -14.41 -14.98 -6.99
N TRP A 432 -14.05 -15.02 -8.27
CA TRP A 432 -15.03 -14.93 -9.35
C TRP A 432 -15.85 -16.22 -9.54
N CYS A 433 -15.30 -17.37 -9.17
CA CYS A 433 -15.92 -18.69 -9.33
C CYS A 433 -16.40 -19.28 -7.98
N PHE A 434 -15.83 -18.81 -6.86
CA PHE A 434 -16.14 -19.24 -5.50
C PHE A 434 -16.57 -18.04 -4.66
N PRO A 435 -17.83 -17.58 -4.79
CA PRO A 435 -18.34 -16.51 -3.93
C PRO A 435 -18.30 -16.86 -2.45
N GLU A 436 -18.27 -18.14 -2.08
CA GLU A 436 -18.14 -18.65 -0.71
C GLU A 436 -16.79 -18.34 -0.06
N LEU A 437 -15.80 -17.93 -0.85
CA LEU A 437 -14.54 -17.44 -0.31
C LEU A 437 -14.72 -16.03 0.29
N SER A 438 -15.73 -15.27 -0.18
CA SER A 438 -16.05 -13.86 0.14
C SER A 438 -16.43 -13.62 1.60
#